data_AF-A0A0S1XBG0-F1
#
_entry.id   AF-A0A0S1XBG0-F1
#
_cell.length_a   1.000
_cell.length_b   1.000
_cell.length_c   1.000
_cell.angle_alpha   90.00
_cell.angle_beta   90.00
_cell.angle_gamma   90.00
#
_symmetry.space_group_name_H-M   'P 1'
#
loop_
_entity.id
_entity.type
_entity.pdbx_description
1 polymer ?
#
loop_
_entity_poly.entity_id
_entity_poly.type
_entity_poly.pdbx_seq_one_letter_code
_entity_poly.pdbx_strand_id
1 'polypeptide(L)' 'MKIVELDIRLPYDKRGKVLSRLCDRVRGKIKDIHFFPPTASGISEIRMEVETENVQKLLQDLKRIIKEGKISFKVLAEA' A
#
# COMPACT_ATOMS: atom_id res chain seq x y z
N MET A 1 13.00 3.98 -13.88
CA MET A 1 12.16 3.14 -12.97
C MET A 1 11.79 3.99 -11.77
N LYS A 2 10.58 3.90 -11.21
CA LYS A 2 10.17 4.76 -10.08
C LYS A 2 9.93 3.95 -8.82
N ILE A 3 10.46 4.42 -7.70
CA ILE A 3 10.21 3.83 -6.38
C ILE A 3 9.14 4.68 -5.70
N VAL A 4 8.03 4.03 -5.32
CA VAL A 4 6.90 4.66 -4.66
C VAL A 4 6.72 4.04 -3.29
N GLU A 5 6.72 4.89 -2.28
CA GLU A 5 6.28 4.55 -0.93
C GLU A 5 4.77 4.71 -0.85
N LEU A 6 4.10 3.67 -0.37
CA LEU A 6 2.67 3.67 -0.10
C LEU A 6 2.49 3.54 1.40
N ASP A 7 1.82 4.51 1.99
CA ASP A 7 1.41 4.49 3.39
C ASP A 7 -0.10 4.22 3.44
N ILE A 8 -0.45 3.06 3.98
CA ILE A 8 -1.81 2.54 3.96
C ILE A 8 -2.30 2.44 5.39
N ARG A 9 -3.40 3.15 5.67
CA ARG A 9 -4.11 3.13 6.94
C ARG A 9 -5.48 2.51 6.77
N LEU A 10 -5.74 1.40 7.45
CA LEU A 10 -7.03 0.74 7.40
C LEU A 10 -7.40 0.05 8.72
N PRO A 11 -8.69 -0.21 8.97
CA PRO A 11 -9.14 -1.01 10.10
C PRO A 11 -8.47 -2.40 10.15
N TYR A 12 -8.03 -2.81 11.33
CA TYR A 12 -7.27 -4.05 11.53
C TYR A 12 -8.06 -5.31 11.14
N ASP A 13 -9.37 -5.31 11.37
CA ASP A 13 -10.32 -6.37 10.99
C ASP A 13 -10.35 -6.62 9.47
N LYS A 14 -10.21 -5.56 8.66
CA LYS A 14 -10.21 -5.64 7.19
C LYS A 14 -8.81 -5.83 6.59
N ARG A 15 -7.77 -5.76 7.42
CA ARG A 15 -6.36 -5.80 7.01
C ARG A 15 -6.01 -6.98 6.13
N GLY A 16 -6.35 -8.20 6.56
CA GLY A 16 -5.97 -9.41 5.84
C GLY A 16 -6.52 -9.47 4.41
N LYS A 17 -7.81 -9.11 4.25
CA LYS A 17 -8.47 -9.13 2.93
C LYS A 17 -7.90 -8.08 1.98
N VAL A 18 -7.59 -6.90 2.50
CA VAL A 18 -6.96 -5.83 1.71
C VAL A 18 -5.53 -6.20 1.32
N LEU A 19 -4.74 -6.71 2.27
CA LEU A 19 -3.36 -7.13 2.02
C LEU A 19 -3.27 -8.24 0.98
N SER A 20 -4.13 -9.25 1.04
CA SER A 20 -4.14 -10.33 0.05
C SER A 20 -4.29 -9.77 -1.37
N ARG A 21 -5.29 -8.89 -1.59
CA ARG A 21 -5.51 -8.26 -2.90
C ARG A 21 -4.39 -7.32 -3.31
N LEU A 22 -3.81 -6.61 -2.33
CA LEU A 22 -2.69 -5.71 -2.54
C LEU A 22 -1.47 -6.49 -3.04
N CYS A 23 -1.07 -7.52 -2.29
CA CYS A 23 0.06 -8.38 -2.61
C CYS A 23 -0.11 -9.06 -3.97
N ASP A 24 -1.32 -9.50 -4.34
CA ASP A 24 -1.59 -10.04 -5.67
C ASP A 24 -1.33 -9.01 -6.78
N ARG A 25 -1.68 -7.74 -6.55
CA ARG A 25 -1.52 -6.68 -7.56
C ARG A 25 -0.10 -6.17 -7.68
N VAL A 26 0.62 -6.09 -6.57
CA VAL A 26 2.01 -5.59 -6.51
C VAL A 26 3.04 -6.72 -6.47
N ARG A 27 2.61 -7.96 -6.74
CA ARG A 27 3.47 -9.15 -6.74
C ARG A 27 4.69 -8.94 -7.65
N GLY A 28 5.88 -9.19 -7.12
CA GLY A 28 7.15 -9.03 -7.84
C GLY A 28 7.63 -7.58 -7.99
N LYS A 29 6.90 -6.61 -7.46
CA LYS A 29 7.25 -5.18 -7.47
C LYS A 29 7.54 -4.62 -6.07
N ILE A 30 7.21 -5.38 -5.03
CA ILE A 30 7.49 -4.98 -3.65
C ILE A 30 9.00 -5.06 -3.44
N LYS A 31 9.63 -3.92 -3.11
CA LYS A 31 10.99 -3.89 -2.60
C LYS A 31 11.02 -4.14 -1.10
N ASP A 32 10.11 -3.51 -0.37
CA ASP A 32 10.07 -3.59 1.08
C ASP A 32 8.65 -3.42 1.63
N ILE A 33 8.39 -4.00 2.80
CA ILE A 33 7.11 -3.89 3.50
C ILE A 33 7.29 -3.87 5.01
N HIS A 34 6.71 -2.83 5.61
CA HIS A 34 6.73 -2.59 7.05
C HIS A 34 5.30 -2.61 7.59
N PHE A 35 5.04 -3.55 8.49
CA PHE A 35 3.77 -3.65 9.21
C PHE A 35 3.91 -3.04 10.58
N PHE A 36 3.15 -1.97 10.84
CA PHE A 36 3.11 -1.37 12.16
C PHE A 36 2.03 -2.04 13.01
N PRO A 37 2.24 -2.09 14.35
CA PRO A 37 1.20 -2.54 15.26
C PRO A 37 -0.06 -1.66 15.10
N PRO A 38 -1.27 -2.22 15.30
CA PRO A 38 -2.47 -1.42 15.26
C PRO A 38 -2.45 -0.37 16.37
N THR A 39 -2.93 0.82 16.04
CA THR A 39 -3.15 1.89 17.00
C THR A 39 -4.25 1.51 18.00
N ALA A 40 -4.34 2.22 19.13
CA ALA A 40 -5.37 1.97 20.15
C ALA A 40 -6.82 2.08 19.61
N SER A 41 -7.03 2.78 18.50
CA SER A 41 -8.31 2.88 17.79
C SER A 41 -8.59 1.70 16.84
N GLY A 42 -7.73 0.68 16.78
CA GLY A 42 -7.88 -0.48 15.90
C GLY A 42 -7.49 -0.22 14.44
N ILE A 43 -6.73 0.84 14.15
CA ILE A 43 -6.23 1.16 12.80
C ILE A 43 -4.85 0.55 12.63
N SER A 44 -4.67 -0.28 11.60
CA SER A 44 -3.38 -0.78 11.16
C SER A 44 -2.75 0.18 10.17
N GLU A 45 -1.47 0.45 10.35
CA GLU A 45 -0.64 1.20 9.40
C GLU A 45 0.33 0.25 8.71
N ILE A 46 0.50 0.43 7.41
CA ILE A 46 1.34 -0.43 6.58
C ILE A 46 2.09 0.49 5.63
N ARG A 47 3.42 0.40 5.65
CA ARG A 47 4.25 1.05 4.64
C ARG A 47 4.78 0.02 3.68
N MET A 48 4.69 0.28 2.39
CA MET A 48 5.33 -0.55 1.39
C MET A 48 6.07 0.30 0.37
N GLU A 49 7.21 -0.21 -0.06
CA GLU A 49 7.95 0.33 -1.18
C GLU A 49 7.71 -0.54 -2.39
N VAL A 50 7.20 0.07 -3.46
CA VAL A 50 6.87 -0.61 -4.69
C VAL A 50 7.61 0.05 -5.85
N GLU A 51 8.30 -0.77 -6.61
CA GLU A 51 8.94 -0.36 -7.86
C GLU A 51 7.93 -0.47 -9.01
N THR A 52 7.63 0.65 -9.66
CA THR A 52 6.69 0.66 -10.78
C THR A 52 7.12 1.66 -11.84
N GLU A 53 6.93 1.31 -13.10
CA GLU A 53 7.10 2.23 -14.22
C GLU A 53 5.88 3.15 -14.37
N ASN A 54 4.71 2.69 -13.91
CA ASN A 54 3.45 3.42 -14.05
C ASN A 54 2.77 3.59 -12.68
N VAL A 55 3.08 4.71 -12.03
CA VAL A 55 2.55 5.10 -10.72
C VAL A 55 1.04 5.38 -10.77
N GLN A 56 0.56 6.06 -11.81
CA GLN A 56 -0.85 6.43 -11.93
C GLN A 56 -1.77 5.20 -12.00
N LYS A 57 -1.39 4.18 -12.79
CA LYS A 57 -2.15 2.93 -12.89
C LYS A 57 -2.18 2.20 -11.55
N LEU A 58 -1.03 2.13 -10.86
CA LEU A 58 -0.92 1.55 -9.53
C LEU A 58 -1.89 2.24 -8.56
N LEU A 59 -1.89 3.57 -8.52
CA LEU A 59 -2.77 4.36 -7.65
C LEU A 59 -4.25 4.13 -7.92
N GLN A 60 -4.65 4.02 -9.19
CA GLN A 60 -6.03 3.71 -9.53
C GLN A 60 -6.45 2.32 -9.05
N ASP A 61 -5.59 1.31 -9.22
CA ASP A 61 -5.84 -0.03 -8.71
C ASP A 61 -5.92 -0.06 -7.18
N LEU A 62 -5.00 0.63 -6.50
CA LEU A 62 -4.97 0.76 -5.05
C LEU A 62 -6.24 1.39 -4.50
N LYS A 63 -6.71 2.50 -5.11
CA LYS A 63 -7.98 3.13 -4.75
C LYS A 63 -9.18 2.20 -4.94
N ARG A 64 -9.14 1.29 -5.91
CA ARG A 64 -10.21 0.29 -6.11
C ARG A 64 -10.17 -0.84 -5.07
N ILE A 65 -8.99 -1.23 -4.62
CA ILE A 65 -8.79 -2.28 -3.62
C ILE A 65 -9.14 -1.75 -2.22
N ILE A 66 -8.69 -0.55 -1.89
CA ILE A 66 -8.84 0.07 -0.57
C ILE A 66 -9.99 1.05 -0.64
N LYS A 67 -11.21 0.50 -0.63
CA LYS A 67 -12.45 1.30 -0.62
C LYS A 67 -12.75 1.90 0.75
N GLU A 68 -12.32 1.24 1.83
CA GLU A 68 -12.63 1.60 3.22
C GLU A 68 -11.34 1.84 4.04
N GLY A 69 -10.49 2.73 3.56
CA GLY A 69 -9.25 3.11 4.22
C GLY A 69 -8.66 4.40 3.66
N LYS A 70 -7.64 4.94 4.31
CA LYS A 70 -6.86 6.05 3.79
C LYS A 70 -5.58 5.51 3.19
N ILE A 71 -5.35 5.82 1.92
CA ILE A 71 -4.06 5.59 1.27
C ILE A 71 -3.41 6.96 1.07
N SER A 72 -2.20 7.08 1.59
CA SER A 72 -1.26 8.12 1.22
C SER A 72 -0.16 7.48 0.38
N PHE A 73 0.40 8.24 -0.55
CA PHE A 73 1.54 7.77 -1.33
C PHE A 73 2.54 8.89 -1.45
N LYS A 74 3.81 8.51 -1.52
CA LYS A 74 4.95 9.39 -1.66
C LYS A 74 5.89 8.78 -2.70
N VAL A 75 6.22 9.55 -3.73
CA VAL A 75 7.23 9.11 -4.71
C VAL A 75 8.60 9.39 -4.09
N LEU A 76 9.40 8.35 -3.85
CA LEU A 76 10.71 8.48 -3.20
C LEU A 76 11.82 8.79 -4.20
N ALA A 77 11.73 8.26 -5.43
CA ALA A 77 12.73 8.50 -6.46
C ALA A 77 12.17 8.31 -7.87
N GLU A 78 12.51 9.25 -8.77
CA GLU A 78 12.44 9.09 -10.22
C GLU A 78 13.87 8.92 -10.72
N ALA A 79 14.22 7.71 -11.18
CA ALA A 79 15.47 7.42 -11.87
C ALA A 79 15.23 7.36 -13.38
#